data_AF-A0A9E7A9P3-F1
#
_entry.id   AF-A0A9E7A9P3-F1
#
_cell.length_a   1.000
_cell.length_b   1.000
_cell.length_c   1.000
_cell.angle_alpha   90.00
_cell.angle_beta   90.00
_cell.angle_gamma   90.00
#
_symmetry.space_group_name_H-M   'P 1'
#
loop_
_entity.id
_entity.type
_entity.pdbx_description
1 polymer ?
#
loop_
_entity_poly.entity_id
_entity_poly.type
_entity_poly.pdbx_seq_one_letter_code
_entity_poly.pdbx_strand_id
1 'polypeptide(L)'
;MPIPQPEAELKLEADAATRDRIEAAAFRKLVAHLRERSDVQNIDMMNLTGFCRNCVSRWYQEAAADAGTALETPAAREIIYGMDYKAWQAAHQKEASAEQKAAFGVAMSREDPMAKPG
;
A
#
# COMPACT_ATOMS: atom_id res chain seq x y z
N MET A 1 -2.52 -10.06 10.28
CA MET A 1 -2.99 -11.33 9.67
C MET A 1 -4.19 -10.99 8.81
N PRO A 2 -4.29 -11.47 7.57
CA PRO A 2 -5.45 -11.22 6.74
C PRO A 2 -6.70 -11.77 7.46
N ILE A 3 -7.79 -11.01 7.43
CA ILE A 3 -9.10 -11.49 7.89
C ILE A 3 -9.43 -12.73 7.05
N PRO A 4 -9.71 -13.89 7.65
CA PRO A 4 -10.17 -15.05 6.89
C PRO A 4 -11.46 -14.65 6.19
N GLN A 5 -11.37 -14.45 4.87
CA GLN A 5 -12.56 -14.36 4.05
C GLN A 5 -13.23 -15.75 4.17
N PRO A 6 -14.56 -15.84 4.42
CA PRO A 6 -15.24 -17.10 4.16
C PRO A 6 -14.89 -17.50 2.74
N GLU A 7 -14.54 -18.77 2.54
CA GLU A 7 -14.10 -19.32 1.26
C GLU A 7 -15.21 -19.18 0.22
N ALA A 8 -15.43 -17.95 -0.26
CA ALA A 8 -16.19 -17.68 -1.45
C ALA A 8 -15.43 -18.41 -2.53
N GLU A 9 -16.02 -19.49 -3.01
CA GLU A 9 -15.50 -20.40 -4.03
C GLU A 9 -14.78 -19.58 -5.12
N LEU A 10 -13.45 -19.47 -4.97
CA LEU A 10 -12.63 -18.63 -5.82
C LEU A 10 -12.64 -19.29 -7.18
N LYS A 11 -13.35 -18.70 -8.15
CA LYS A 11 -13.60 -19.28 -9.49
C LYS A 11 -12.36 -19.52 -10.35
N LEU A 12 -11.15 -19.27 -9.83
CA LEU A 12 -9.90 -19.46 -10.53
C LEU A 12 -9.26 -20.80 -10.13
N GLU A 13 -9.48 -21.81 -10.97
CA GLU A 13 -8.77 -23.08 -10.91
C GLU A 13 -7.34 -22.89 -11.47
N ALA A 14 -6.37 -22.70 -10.58
CA ALA A 14 -4.96 -22.52 -10.94
C ALA A 14 -4.04 -23.11 -9.86
N ASP A 15 -2.91 -23.68 -10.27
CA ASP A 15 -1.85 -24.09 -9.33
C ASP A 15 -1.26 -22.88 -8.58
N ALA A 16 -0.59 -23.14 -7.46
CA ALA A 16 -0.04 -22.09 -6.60
C ALA A 16 0.91 -21.15 -7.35
N ALA A 17 1.81 -21.70 -8.18
CA ALA A 17 2.76 -20.91 -8.96
C ALA A 17 2.07 -19.97 -9.97
N THR A 18 0.97 -20.42 -10.58
CA THR A 18 0.17 -19.62 -11.49
C THR A 18 -0.60 -18.54 -10.74
N ARG A 19 -1.15 -18.86 -9.57
CA ARG A 19 -1.79 -17.88 -8.69
C ARG A 19 -0.82 -16.77 -8.27
N ASP A 20 0.38 -17.12 -7.82
CA ASP A 20 1.42 -16.16 -7.43
C ASP A 20 1.79 -15.22 -8.59
N ARG A 21 1.93 -15.76 -9.81
CA ARG A 21 2.22 -14.95 -11.01
C ARG A 21 1.10 -13.96 -11.33
N ILE A 22 -0.16 -14.37 -11.18
CA ILE A 22 -1.34 -13.53 -11.42
C ILE A 22 -1.42 -12.42 -10.38
N GLU A 23 -1.26 -12.76 -9.10
CA GLU A 23 -1.27 -11.79 -7.99
C GLU A 23 -0.12 -10.79 -8.13
N ALA A 24 1.08 -11.25 -8.45
CA ALA A 24 2.22 -10.38 -8.70
C ALA A 24 1.99 -9.47 -9.93
N ALA A 25 1.33 -9.97 -10.99
CA ALA A 25 0.98 -9.15 -12.15
C ALA A 25 -0.07 -8.09 -11.82
N ALA A 26 -1.10 -8.45 -11.05
CA ALA A 26 -2.12 -7.51 -10.56
C ALA A 26 -1.50 -6.43 -9.66
N PHE A 27 -0.60 -6.82 -8.75
CA PHE A 27 0.14 -5.89 -7.89
C PHE A 27 0.98 -4.91 -8.71
N ARG A 28 1.73 -5.39 -9.70
CA ARG A 28 2.50 -4.51 -10.61
C ARG A 28 1.59 -3.51 -11.35
N LYS A 29 0.39 -3.93 -11.77
CA LYS A 29 -0.60 -3.03 -12.39
C LYS A 29 -1.11 -1.97 -11.41
N LEU A 30 -1.42 -2.35 -10.17
CA LEU A 30 -1.82 -1.39 -9.13
C LEU A 30 -0.72 -0.35 -8.88
N VAL A 31 0.53 -0.80 -8.71
CA VAL A 31 1.67 0.10 -8.50
C VAL A 31 1.84 1.05 -9.68
N ALA A 32 1.77 0.56 -10.91
CA ALA A 32 1.81 1.40 -12.10
C ALA A 32 0.69 2.46 -12.10
N HIS A 33 -0.54 2.05 -11.83
CA HIS A 33 -1.68 2.96 -11.76
C HIS A 33 -1.51 4.05 -10.68
N LEU A 34 -0.99 3.69 -9.50
CA LEU A 34 -0.73 4.64 -8.41
C LEU A 34 0.36 5.65 -8.74
N ARG A 35 1.31 5.30 -9.62
CA ARG A 35 2.36 6.20 -10.12
C ARG A 35 1.80 7.17 -11.17
N GLU A 36 0.95 6.69 -12.08
CA GLU A 36 0.26 7.52 -13.06
C GLU A 36 -0.68 8.53 -12.39
N ARG A 37 -1.34 8.12 -11.30
CA ARG A 37 -2.26 8.95 -10.52
C ARG A 37 -1.54 9.77 -9.44
N SER A 38 -0.48 10.48 -9.81
CA SER A 38 0.27 11.35 -8.89
C SER A 38 -0.55 12.52 -8.34
N ASP A 39 -1.69 12.83 -8.97
CA ASP A 39 -2.69 13.78 -8.49
C ASP A 39 -3.35 13.33 -7.17
N VAL A 40 -3.48 12.02 -6.95
CA VAL A 40 -4.11 11.46 -5.75
C VAL A 40 -3.12 11.49 -4.58
N GLN A 41 -3.39 12.32 -3.57
CA GLN A 41 -2.51 12.45 -2.40
C GLN A 41 -2.70 11.27 -1.44
N ASN A 42 -1.61 10.87 -0.76
CA ASN A 42 -1.66 9.78 0.22
C ASN A 42 -2.66 10.07 1.36
N ILE A 43 -2.81 11.33 1.78
CA ILE A 43 -3.76 11.70 2.84
C ILE A 43 -5.21 11.43 2.42
N ASP A 44 -5.56 11.70 1.15
CA ASP A 44 -6.91 11.43 0.65
C ASP A 44 -7.17 9.92 0.58
N MET A 45 -6.16 9.14 0.17
CA MET A 45 -6.27 7.67 0.19
C MET A 45 -6.45 7.15 1.61
N MET A 46 -5.70 7.66 2.58
CA MET A 46 -5.86 7.26 3.99
C MET A 46 -7.25 7.61 4.51
N ASN A 47 -7.74 8.82 4.24
CA ASN A 47 -9.07 9.26 4.70
C ASN A 47 -10.21 8.41 4.14
N LEU A 48 -10.08 7.94 2.90
CA LEU A 48 -11.14 7.19 2.20
C LEU A 48 -11.03 5.68 2.39
N THR A 49 -9.81 5.13 2.39
CA THR A 49 -9.58 3.69 2.19
C THR A 49 -8.78 3.01 3.32
N GLY A 50 -8.20 3.77 4.25
CA GLY A 50 -7.36 3.21 5.33
C GLY A 50 -5.96 2.76 4.86
N PHE A 51 -5.59 2.98 3.59
CA PHE A 51 -4.24 2.73 3.12
C PHE A 51 -3.79 3.74 2.07
N CYS A 52 -2.48 3.84 1.88
CA CYS A 52 -1.86 4.66 0.84
C CYS A 52 -0.60 4.00 0.29
N ARG A 53 0.11 4.69 -0.61
CA ARG A 53 1.38 4.19 -1.21
C ARG A 53 2.43 3.82 -0.17
N ASN A 54 2.48 4.54 0.96
CA ASN A 54 3.40 4.22 2.05
C ASN A 54 3.03 2.90 2.75
N CYS A 55 1.74 2.59 2.90
CA CYS A 55 1.29 1.30 3.41
C CYS A 55 1.70 0.17 2.47
N VAL A 56 1.51 0.36 1.16
CA VAL A 56 1.94 -0.61 0.14
C VAL A 56 3.46 -0.84 0.19
N SER A 57 4.24 0.22 0.42
CA SER A 57 5.70 0.11 0.58
C SER A 57 6.08 -0.72 1.81
N ARG A 58 5.37 -0.52 2.93
CA ARG A 58 5.55 -1.31 4.14
C ARG A 58 5.18 -2.79 3.92
N TRP A 59 4.06 -3.08 3.27
CA TRP A 59 3.67 -4.47 2.99
C TRP A 59 4.68 -5.17 2.07
N TYR A 60 5.24 -4.45 1.09
CA TYR A 60 6.30 -4.98 0.24
C TYR A 60 7.56 -5.32 1.04
N GLN A 61 7.94 -4.46 1.99
CA GLN A 61 9.04 -4.71 2.92
C GLN A 61 8.77 -5.90 3.84
N GLU A 62 7.59 -5.99 4.42
CA GLU A 62 7.17 -7.11 5.27
C GLU A 62 7.22 -8.44 4.48
N ALA A 63 6.70 -8.46 3.25
CA ALA A 63 6.77 -9.64 2.38
C ALA A 63 8.21 -10.04 2.01
N ALA A 64 9.11 -9.06 1.81
CA ALA A 64 10.53 -9.34 1.59
C ALA A 64 11.17 -9.99 2.83
N ALA A 65 10.85 -9.47 4.03
CA ALA A 65 11.34 -10.02 5.28
C ALA A 65 10.83 -11.46 5.52
N ASP A 66 9.55 -11.73 5.23
CA ASP A 66 8.97 -13.07 5.32
C ASP A 66 9.64 -14.05 4.33
N ALA A 67 10.12 -13.55 3.19
CA ALA A 67 10.91 -14.30 2.22
C ALA A 67 12.42 -14.36 2.57
N GLY A 68 12.84 -13.91 3.76
CA GLY A 68 14.24 -13.92 4.19
C GLY A 68 15.14 -12.92 3.47
N THR A 69 14.55 -11.90 2.83
CA THR A 69 15.26 -10.85 2.08
C THR A 69 15.21 -9.53 2.83
N ALA A 70 16.38 -9.02 3.23
CA ALA A 70 16.47 -7.71 3.87
C ALA A 70 16.15 -6.60 2.86
N LEU A 71 15.18 -5.76 3.20
CA LEU A 71 14.81 -4.58 2.41
C LEU A 71 14.57 -3.40 3.35
N GLU A 72 15.30 -2.31 3.12
CA GLU A 72 15.16 -1.09 3.90
C GLU A 72 13.97 -0.25 3.43
N THR A 73 13.36 0.50 4.34
CA THR A 73 12.17 1.33 4.06
C THR A 73 12.35 2.30 2.89
N PRO A 74 13.50 3.01 2.72
CA PRO A 74 13.72 3.88 1.56
C PRO A 74 13.68 3.11 0.24
N ALA A 75 14.33 1.94 0.18
CA ALA A 75 14.35 1.09 -1.01
C ALA A 75 12.96 0.54 -1.34
N ALA A 76 12.19 0.12 -0.33
CA ALA A 76 10.80 -0.29 -0.53
C ALA A 76 9.93 0.84 -1.10
N ARG A 77 10.13 2.08 -0.63
CA ARG A 77 9.46 3.25 -1.20
C ARG A 77 9.88 3.49 -2.63
N GLU A 78 11.17 3.46 -2.96
CA GLU A 78 11.64 3.60 -4.34
C GLU A 78 11.00 2.56 -5.27
N ILE A 79 10.87 1.32 -4.81
CA ILE A 79 10.18 0.25 -5.55
C ILE A 79 8.70 0.61 -5.79
N ILE A 80 7.99 1.19 -4.83
CA ILE A 80 6.57 1.54 -5.03
C ILE A 80 6.40 2.83 -5.84
N TYR A 81 7.18 3.87 -5.53
CA TYR A 81 7.08 5.18 -6.19
C TYR A 81 7.73 5.21 -7.58
N GLY A 82 8.63 4.27 -7.88
CA GLY A 82 9.34 4.19 -9.17
C GLY A 82 10.46 5.22 -9.34
N MET A 83 10.80 5.95 -8.28
CA MET A 83 11.86 6.94 -8.21
C MET A 83 12.22 7.22 -6.74
N ASP A 84 13.27 8.00 -6.52
CA ASP A 84 13.62 8.51 -5.18
C ASP A 84 12.41 9.19 -4.52
N TYR A 85 12.14 8.79 -3.28
CA TYR A 85 10.97 9.24 -2.54
C TYR A 85 10.99 10.76 -2.32
N LYS A 86 12.15 11.36 -2.03
CA LYS A 86 12.26 12.81 -1.80
C LYS A 86 12.00 13.58 -3.11
N ALA A 87 12.51 13.09 -4.23
CA ALA A 87 12.23 13.65 -5.55
C ALA A 87 10.72 13.60 -5.87
N TRP A 88 10.06 12.47 -5.57
CA TRP A 88 8.61 12.35 -5.75
C TRP A 88 7.83 13.33 -4.86
N GLN A 89 8.21 13.46 -3.58
CA GLN A 89 7.58 14.42 -2.66
C GLN A 89 7.72 15.86 -3.19
N ALA A 90 8.92 16.24 -3.64
CA ALA A 90 9.16 17.57 -4.18
C ALA A 90 8.35 17.86 -5.46
N ALA A 91 8.15 16.87 -6.32
CA ALA A 91 7.45 17.03 -7.59
C ALA A 91 5.91 16.96 -7.47
N HIS A 92 5.38 16.21 -6.51
CA HIS A 92 3.97 15.80 -6.51
C HIS A 92 3.23 15.97 -5.18
N GLN A 93 3.93 16.08 -4.05
CA GLN A 93 3.27 16.21 -2.76
C GLN A 93 2.80 17.64 -2.54
N LYS A 94 1.50 17.80 -2.31
CA LYS A 94 0.89 19.08 -1.95
C LYS A 94 0.75 19.18 -0.44
N GLU A 95 0.77 20.41 0.07
CA GLU A 95 0.42 20.63 1.47
C GLU A 95 -1.04 20.26 1.70
N ALA A 96 -1.29 19.42 2.70
CA ALA A 96 -2.64 19.04 3.07
C ALA A 96 -3.38 20.21 3.72
N SER A 97 -4.63 20.43 3.28
CA SER A 97 -5.55 21.38 3.89
C SER A 97 -5.88 21.01 5.34
N ALA A 98 -6.38 21.97 6.11
CA ALA A 98 -6.83 21.74 7.48
C ALA A 98 -7.94 20.67 7.53
N GLU A 99 -8.84 20.67 6.55
CA GLU A 99 -9.93 19.69 6.42
C GLU A 99 -9.40 18.27 6.20
N GLN A 100 -8.43 18.09 5.30
CA GLN A 100 -7.80 16.80 5.06
C GLN A 100 -7.07 16.27 6.30
N LYS A 101 -6.38 17.16 7.03
CA LYS A 101 -5.70 16.81 8.30
C LYS A 101 -6.70 16.41 9.39
N ALA A 102 -7.84 17.13 9.51
CA ALA A 102 -8.89 16.80 10.46
C ALA A 102 -9.56 15.46 10.13
N ALA A 103 -9.90 15.24 8.86
CA ALA A 103 -10.45 13.97 8.39
C ALA A 103 -9.49 12.79 8.62
N PHE A 104 -8.19 13.02 8.46
CA PHE A 104 -7.16 12.02 8.80
C PHE A 104 -7.17 11.66 10.27
N GLY A 105 -7.24 12.65 11.18
CA GLY A 105 -7.36 12.39 12.61
C GLY A 105 -8.58 11.52 12.96
N VAL A 106 -9.71 11.76 12.30
CA VAL A 106 -10.93 10.95 12.47
C VAL A 106 -10.77 9.55 11.87
N ALA A 107 -10.23 9.42 10.66
CA ALA A 107 -10.02 8.14 9.98
C ALA A 107 -9.09 7.23 10.79
N MET A 108 -7.98 7.77 11.28
CA MET A 108 -7.02 7.06 12.13
C MET A 108 -7.62 6.61 13.47
N SER A 109 -8.61 7.35 13.98
CA SER A 109 -9.32 7.00 15.23
C SER A 109 -10.42 5.95 15.01
N ARG A 110 -10.83 5.72 13.75
CA ARG A 110 -11.80 4.68 13.37
C ARG A 110 -11.13 3.35 13.06
N GLU A 111 -9.83 3.34 12.82
CA GLU A 111 -9.02 2.15 12.65
C GLU A 111 -8.50 1.66 14.02
N ASP A 112 -9.14 0.66 14.61
CA ASP A 112 -8.36 -0.41 15.26
C ASP A 112 -9.03 -1.80 15.26
N PRO A 113 -8.77 -2.60 14.21
CA PRO A 113 -8.74 -4.05 14.34
C PRO A 113 -7.39 -4.67 13.94
N MET A 114 -6.35 -3.86 13.68
CA MET A 114 -5.06 -4.32 13.15
C MET A 114 -3.81 -3.72 13.83
N ALA A 115 -3.93 -2.93 14.90
CA ALA A 115 -2.77 -2.69 15.77
C ALA A 115 -2.33 -4.05 16.33
N LYS A 116 -1.11 -4.49 15.96
CA LYS A 116 -0.44 -5.54 16.73
C LYS A 116 -0.24 -4.98 18.14
N PRO A 117 -0.66 -5.67 19.21
CA PRO A 117 -0.19 -5.30 20.53
C PRO A 117 1.35 -5.37 20.53
N GLY A 118 1.96 -4.33 21.07
CA GLY A 118 3.40 -4.28 21.33
C GLY A 118 3.84 -5.31 22.36
#